data_AF-A0A5P3XC97-F1
#
_entry.id   AF-A0A5P3XC97-F1
#
_cell.length_a   1.000
_cell.length_b   1.000
_cell.length_c   1.000
_cell.angle_alpha   90.00
_cell.angle_beta   90.00
_cell.angle_gamma   90.00
#
_symmetry.space_group_name_H-M   'P 1'
#
loop_
_entity.id
_entity.type
_entity.pdbx_description
1 polymer ?
#
loop_
_entity_poly.entity_id
_entity_poly.type
_entity_poly.pdbx_seq_one_letter_code
_entity_poly.pdbx_strand_id
1 'polypeptide(L)'
;MDDTDVYDLYFGFYNFVIVVDHLLNKTFIATPGIDEQIESNILKDIEMKILNANKKDLEFDKNENIDEVKLSSNFKKSEYINAIEKVRDYIKQGDIYQANLTQRFSGKTNLSSYQLYKRLRDVSKAPFAAFLNS
;
A
#
# COMPACT_ATOMS: atom_id res chain seq x y z
N MET A 1 -5.36 -11.91 -20.03
CA MET A 1 -6.39 -10.86 -20.05
C MET A 1 -6.25 -10.13 -18.74
N ASP A 2 -6.10 -8.80 -18.82
CA ASP A 2 -6.07 -7.96 -17.63
C ASP A 2 -7.43 -8.03 -16.95
N ASP A 3 -7.46 -8.58 -15.75
CA ASP A 3 -8.67 -8.84 -14.97
C ASP A 3 -8.78 -7.92 -13.76
N THR A 4 -7.90 -6.92 -13.68
CA THR A 4 -7.78 -6.04 -12.53
C THR A 4 -8.30 -4.62 -12.73
N ASP A 5 -8.70 -4.23 -13.95
CA ASP A 5 -9.28 -2.92 -14.28
C ASP A 5 -8.56 -1.73 -13.59
N VAL A 6 -7.22 -1.79 -13.58
CA VAL A 6 -6.36 -0.77 -13.00
C VAL A 6 -5.73 0.05 -14.09
N TYR A 7 -5.55 1.34 -13.83
CA TYR A 7 -4.78 2.21 -14.70
C TYR A 7 -3.31 1.80 -14.73
N ASP A 8 -2.68 1.87 -15.90
CA ASP A 8 -1.23 1.68 -16.04
C ASP A 8 -0.43 2.67 -15.18
N LEU A 9 -0.94 3.88 -15.02
CA LEU A 9 -0.36 4.95 -14.21
C LEU A 9 -1.45 5.74 -13.47
N TYR A 10 -1.24 5.97 -12.18
CA TYR A 10 -2.11 6.80 -11.35
C TYR A 10 -1.26 7.72 -10.46
N PHE A 11 -1.37 9.04 -10.68
CA PHE A 11 -0.58 10.05 -9.97
C PHE A 11 -1.47 10.90 -9.07
N GLY A 12 -1.07 11.03 -7.80
CA GLY A 12 -1.65 11.99 -6.86
C GLY A 12 -0.87 13.31 -6.89
N PHE A 13 -1.55 14.41 -7.22
CA PHE A 13 -1.00 15.75 -7.04
C PHE A 13 -1.53 16.32 -5.72
N TYR A 14 -0.61 16.69 -4.83
CA TYR A 14 -0.95 17.13 -3.47
C TYR A 14 -0.51 18.58 -3.26
N ASN A 15 -1.42 19.41 -2.73
CA ASN A 15 -1.14 20.81 -2.39
C ASN A 15 -0.35 20.98 -1.09
N PHE A 16 -0.23 19.92 -0.29
CA PHE A 16 0.60 19.88 0.89
C PHE A 16 0.99 18.44 1.22
N VAL A 17 2.05 18.29 2.02
CA VAL A 17 2.42 17.02 2.64
C VAL A 17 2.70 17.23 4.13
N ILE A 18 2.37 16.23 4.94
CA ILE A 18 2.77 16.16 6.34
C ILE A 18 3.96 15.20 6.43
N VAL A 19 5.10 15.71 6.89
CA VAL A 19 6.33 14.94 7.06
C VAL A 19 6.53 14.67 8.54
N VAL A 20 6.53 13.39 8.93
CA VAL A 20 6.83 12.96 10.29
C VAL A 20 8.25 12.42 10.32
N ASP A 21 9.16 13.18 10.91
CA ASP A 21 10.54 12.77 11.12
C ASP A 21 10.66 12.10 12.50
N HIS A 22 10.80 10.77 12.47
CA HIS A 22 10.94 9.96 13.68
C HIS A 22 12.33 10.07 14.32
N LEU A 23 13.37 10.48 13.60
CA LEU A 23 14.72 10.65 14.15
C LEU A 23 14.81 11.96 14.94
N LEU A 24 14.23 13.03 14.42
CA LEU A 24 14.17 14.33 15.08
C LEU A 24 12.99 14.47 16.04
N ASN A 25 12.03 13.52 16.00
CA ASN A 25 10.75 13.58 16.68
C ASN A 25 10.01 14.90 16.39
N LYS A 26 9.98 15.28 15.11
CA LYS A 26 9.37 16.52 14.60
C LYS A 26 8.39 16.22 13.48
N THR A 27 7.34 17.03 13.41
CA THR A 27 6.38 17.01 12.32
C THR A 27 6.43 18.33 11.58
N PHE A 28 6.48 18.26 10.25
CA PHE A 28 6.52 19.40 9.36
C PHE A 28 5.32 19.38 8.42
N ILE A 29 4.84 20.56 8.03
CA ILE A 29 3.91 20.72 6.93
C ILE A 29 4.68 21.43 5.81
N ALA A 30 4.69 20.85 4.62
CA ALA A 30 5.35 21.41 3.46
C ALA A 30 4.34 21.66 2.34
N THR A 31 4.49 22.79 1.66
CA THR A 31 3.68 23.24 0.52
C THR A 31 4.59 23.46 -0.71
N PRO A 32 4.03 23.48 -1.93
CA PRO A 32 4.80 23.67 -3.16
C PRO A 32 5.52 25.03 -3.29
N GLY A 33 5.13 26.06 -2.54
CA GLY A 33 5.69 27.41 -2.64
C GLY A 33 5.21 28.18 -3.88
N ILE A 34 4.00 27.90 -4.37
CA ILE A 34 3.46 28.49 -5.62
C ILE A 34 2.68 29.78 -5.33
N ASP A 35 1.86 29.81 -4.27
CA ASP A 35 1.04 30.95 -3.90
C ASP A 35 0.98 31.08 -2.36
N GLU A 36 1.60 32.15 -1.85
CA GLU A 36 1.74 32.38 -0.40
C GLU A 36 0.39 32.56 0.31
N GLN A 37 -0.59 33.16 -0.35
CA GLN A 37 -1.90 33.43 0.26
C GLN A 37 -2.74 32.15 0.35
N ILE A 38 -2.72 31.31 -0.69
CA ILE A 38 -3.38 30.01 -0.69
C ILE A 38 -2.71 29.09 0.35
N GLU A 39 -1.39 29.08 0.41
CA GLU A 39 -0.64 28.24 1.34
C GLU A 39 -0.87 28.65 2.80
N SER A 40 -0.94 29.95 3.10
CA SER A 40 -1.29 30.42 4.44
C SER A 40 -2.66 29.90 4.89
N ASN A 41 -3.62 29.84 3.98
CA ASN A 41 -4.96 29.31 4.28
C ASN A 41 -4.92 27.78 4.50
N ILE A 42 -4.20 27.05 3.64
CA ILE A 42 -4.01 25.59 3.79
C ILE A 42 -3.37 25.27 5.14
N LEU A 43 -2.31 26.00 5.53
CA LEU A 43 -1.62 25.80 6.80
C LEU A 43 -2.55 25.99 8.00
N LYS A 44 -3.34 27.07 8.01
CA LYS A 44 -4.34 27.33 9.06
C LYS A 44 -5.39 26.23 9.15
N ASP A 45 -5.88 25.76 8.01
CA ASP A 45 -6.88 24.69 7.95
C ASP A 45 -6.34 23.37 8.47
N ILE A 46 -5.10 23.01 8.12
CA ILE A 46 -4.44 21.80 8.61
C ILE A 46 -4.21 21.89 10.12
N GLU A 47 -3.70 23.02 10.60
CA GLU A 47 -3.47 23.25 12.04
C GLU A 47 -4.77 23.09 12.83
N MET A 48 -5.86 23.71 12.37
CA MET A 48 -7.19 23.56 12.95
C MET A 48 -7.66 22.10 12.96
N LYS A 49 -7.47 21.34 11.87
CA LYS A 49 -7.85 19.92 11.83
C LYS A 49 -7.04 19.07 12.80
N ILE A 50 -5.73 19.33 12.92
CA ILE A 50 -4.86 18.61 13.85
C ILE A 50 -5.27 18.91 15.30
N LEU A 51 -5.53 20.17 15.64
CA LEU A 51 -5.93 20.57 16.99
C LEU A 51 -7.30 20.01 17.40
N ASN A 52 -8.23 19.90 16.44
CA ASN A 52 -9.57 19.36 16.68
C ASN A 52 -9.68 17.84 16.50
N ALA A 53 -8.59 17.16 16.13
CA ALA A 53 -8.61 15.71 15.93
C ALA A 53 -8.79 14.97 17.25
N ASN A 54 -9.82 14.12 17.33
CA ASN A 54 -10.04 13.27 18.49
C ASN A 54 -9.14 12.03 18.43
N LYS A 55 -8.32 11.83 19.48
CA LYS A 55 -7.48 10.63 19.60
C LYS A 55 -8.27 9.33 19.62
N LYS A 56 -9.54 9.38 20.06
CA LYS A 56 -10.41 8.20 20.15
C LYS A 56 -10.73 7.58 18.78
N ASP A 57 -10.66 8.37 17.71
CA ASP A 57 -10.87 7.90 16.33
C ASP A 57 -9.65 7.15 15.76
N LEU A 58 -8.51 7.18 16.46
CA LEU A 58 -7.26 6.55 16.02
C LEU A 58 -7.07 5.14 16.57
N GLU A 59 -7.80 4.80 17.64
CA GLU A 59 -7.79 3.49 18.28
C GLU A 59 -8.76 2.56 17.53
N PHE A 60 -8.24 1.48 16.96
CA PHE A 60 -9.03 0.40 16.39
C PHE A 60 -8.88 -0.81 17.30
N ASP A 61 -9.97 -1.52 17.53
CA ASP A 61 -9.94 -2.69 18.40
C ASP A 61 -9.14 -3.81 17.73
N LYS A 62 -7.99 -4.16 18.32
CA LYS A 62 -7.19 -5.28 17.85
C LYS A 62 -7.93 -6.62 18.00
N ASN A 63 -8.96 -6.68 18.85
CA ASN A 63 -9.75 -7.86 19.17
C ASN A 63 -11.05 -7.97 18.34
N GLU A 64 -11.18 -7.23 17.24
CA GLU A 64 -12.28 -7.47 16.29
C GLU A 64 -12.30 -8.95 15.85
N ASN A 65 -13.50 -9.55 15.79
CA ASN A 65 -13.69 -10.87 15.21
C ASN A 65 -13.35 -10.81 13.71
N ILE A 66 -12.23 -11.42 13.33
CA ILE A 66 -11.80 -11.53 11.95
C ILE A 66 -12.33 -12.86 11.40
N ASP A 67 -13.05 -12.80 10.29
CA ASP A 67 -13.50 -14.01 9.62
C ASP A 67 -12.30 -14.81 9.10
N GLU A 68 -12.44 -16.14 9.07
CA GLU A 68 -11.42 -16.99 8.45
C GLU A 68 -11.29 -16.64 6.95
N VAL A 69 -10.11 -16.16 6.55
CA VAL A 69 -9.83 -15.80 5.16
C VAL A 69 -9.35 -17.02 4.39
N LYS A 70 -10.20 -17.52 3.48
CA LYS A 70 -9.80 -18.54 2.50
C LYS A 70 -9.11 -17.89 1.30
N LEU A 71 -7.84 -18.22 1.09
CA LEU A 71 -7.09 -17.76 -0.06
C LEU A 71 -7.36 -18.65 -1.29
N SER A 72 -7.59 -18.02 -2.43
CA SER A 72 -7.57 -18.64 -3.76
C SER A 72 -6.39 -18.12 -4.57
N SER A 73 -5.90 -18.93 -5.51
CA SER A 73 -4.84 -18.55 -6.43
C SER A 73 -5.38 -18.41 -7.84
N ASN A 74 -4.80 -17.52 -8.64
CA ASN A 74 -5.04 -17.45 -10.08
C ASN A 74 -4.36 -18.60 -10.86
N PHE A 75 -3.57 -19.43 -10.17
CA PHE A 75 -2.82 -20.53 -10.74
C PHE A 75 -3.09 -21.84 -9.99
N LYS A 76 -3.29 -22.95 -10.71
CA LYS A 76 -3.21 -24.26 -10.06
C LYS A 76 -1.75 -24.61 -9.81
N LYS A 77 -1.51 -25.38 -8.74
CA LYS A 77 -0.16 -25.85 -8.40
C LYS A 77 0.54 -26.58 -9.56
N SER A 78 -0.19 -27.45 -10.26
CA SER A 78 0.35 -28.20 -11.41
C SER A 78 0.75 -27.29 -12.57
N GLU A 79 -0.06 -26.27 -12.84
CA GLU A 79 0.23 -25.26 -13.86
C GLU A 79 1.51 -24.50 -13.48
N TYR A 80 1.68 -24.14 -12.19
CA TYR A 80 2.84 -23.36 -11.73
C TYR A 80 4.13 -24.14 -11.90
N ILE A 81 4.10 -25.43 -11.56
CA ILE A 81 5.23 -26.35 -11.77
C ILE A 81 5.56 -26.45 -13.26
N ASN A 82 4.56 -26.61 -14.12
CA ASN A 82 4.77 -26.68 -15.56
C ASN A 82 5.37 -25.37 -16.12
N ALA A 83 4.98 -24.21 -15.58
CA ALA A 83 5.56 -22.92 -15.96
C ALA A 83 7.05 -22.81 -15.55
N ILE A 84 7.41 -23.32 -14.36
CA ILE A 84 8.80 -23.40 -13.91
C ILE A 84 9.63 -24.27 -14.86
N GLU A 85 9.16 -25.46 -15.23
CA GLU A 85 9.92 -26.35 -16.11
C GLU A 85 10.15 -25.72 -17.49
N LYS A 86 9.16 -25.01 -18.05
CA LYS A 86 9.34 -24.24 -19.29
C LYS A 86 10.42 -23.17 -19.15
N VAL A 87 10.43 -22.41 -18.05
CA VAL A 87 11.48 -21.41 -17.78
C VAL A 87 12.86 -22.08 -17.72
N ARG A 88 12.97 -23.24 -17.07
CA ARG A 88 14.24 -23.98 -16.98
C ARG A 88 14.73 -24.44 -18.35
N ASP A 89 13.83 -24.85 -19.23
CA ASP A 89 14.20 -25.28 -20.57
C ASP A 89 14.66 -24.11 -21.45
N TYR A 90 14.05 -22.93 -21.31
CA TYR A 90 14.55 -21.70 -21.95
C TYR A 90 15.95 -21.32 -21.44
N ILE A 91 16.23 -21.50 -20.14
CA ILE A 91 17.57 -21.25 -19.59
C ILE A 91 18.60 -22.24 -20.17
N LYS A 92 18.26 -23.54 -20.23
CA LYS A 92 19.16 -24.57 -20.79
C LYS A 92 19.48 -24.34 -22.27
N GLN A 93 18.51 -23.81 -23.03
CA GLN A 93 18.68 -23.50 -24.45
C GLN A 93 19.48 -22.20 -24.67
N GLY A 94 19.68 -21.39 -23.62
CA GLY A 94 20.40 -20.12 -23.68
C GLY A 94 19.53 -18.93 -24.07
N ASP A 95 18.20 -19.08 -24.09
CA ASP A 95 17.27 -18.02 -24.49
C ASP A 95 17.19 -16.90 -23.44
N ILE A 96 17.24 -17.28 -22.17
CA ILE A 96 17.23 -16.37 -21.02
C ILE A 96 18.18 -16.87 -19.93
N TYR A 97 18.58 -15.97 -19.02
CA TYR A 97 19.38 -16.34 -17.85
C TYR A 97 18.56 -16.43 -16.57
N GLN A 98 17.45 -15.68 -16.48
CA GLN A 98 16.56 -15.67 -15.34
C GLN A 98 15.16 -15.24 -15.78
N ALA A 99 14.13 -15.79 -15.13
CA ALA A 99 12.77 -15.27 -15.17
C ALA A 99 12.21 -15.14 -13.74
N ASN A 100 11.40 -14.11 -13.51
CA ASN A 100 10.68 -13.91 -12.26
C ASN A 100 9.22 -14.32 -12.45
N LEU A 101 8.88 -15.55 -12.05
CA LEU A 101 7.52 -16.08 -12.15
C LEU A 101 6.69 -15.68 -10.92
N THR A 102 5.58 -14.99 -11.14
CA THR A 102 4.67 -14.57 -10.06
C THR A 102 3.32 -15.27 -10.16
N GLN A 103 2.62 -15.33 -9.03
CA GLN A 103 1.22 -15.78 -8.93
C GLN A 103 0.47 -14.84 -8.00
N ARG A 104 -0.84 -14.73 -8.18
CA ARG A 104 -1.70 -13.87 -7.38
C ARG A 104 -2.56 -14.70 -6.46
N PHE A 105 -2.59 -14.31 -5.18
CA PHE A 105 -3.54 -14.82 -4.20
C PHE A 105 -4.62 -13.77 -3.93
N SER A 106 -5.86 -14.21 -3.72
CA SER A 106 -6.95 -13.35 -3.30
C SER A 106 -7.77 -14.02 -2.19
N GLY A 107 -8.41 -13.22 -1.36
CA GLY A 107 -9.24 -13.68 -0.26
C GLY A 107 -10.22 -12.59 0.15
N LYS A 108 -11.35 -12.98 0.73
CA LYS A 108 -12.34 -12.04 1.27
C LYS A 108 -12.13 -11.88 2.77
N THR A 109 -12.21 -10.65 3.25
CA THR A 109 -12.09 -10.31 4.67
C THR A 109 -13.14 -9.27 5.02
N ASN A 110 -13.56 -9.27 6.28
CA ASN A 110 -14.43 -8.25 6.87
C ASN A 110 -13.67 -7.00 7.35
N LEU A 111 -12.34 -6.99 7.23
CA LEU A 111 -11.51 -5.85 7.60
C LEU A 111 -11.58 -4.73 6.58
N SER A 112 -11.56 -3.48 7.06
CA SER A 112 -11.28 -2.33 6.19
C SER A 112 -9.84 -2.36 5.68
N SER A 113 -9.61 -1.78 4.49
CA SER A 113 -8.27 -1.67 3.88
C SER A 113 -7.24 -1.02 4.82
N TYR A 114 -7.67 -0.04 5.62
CA TYR A 114 -6.80 0.64 6.57
C TYR A 114 -6.42 -0.25 7.77
N GLN A 115 -7.36 -1.04 8.31
CA GLN A 115 -7.06 -2.01 9.36
C GLN A 115 -6.11 -3.11 8.86
N LEU A 116 -6.33 -3.60 7.64
CA LEU A 116 -5.43 -4.56 7.01
C LEU A 116 -4.02 -3.98 6.85
N TYR A 117 -3.90 -2.73 6.39
CA TYR A 117 -2.61 -2.03 6.27
C TYR A 117 -1.89 -1.92 7.62
N LYS A 118 -2.58 -1.50 8.69
CA LYS A 118 -1.98 -1.41 10.03
C LYS A 118 -1.47 -2.76 10.53
N ARG A 119 -2.27 -3.83 10.40
CA ARG A 119 -1.86 -5.19 10.77
C ARG A 119 -0.66 -5.66 9.94
N LEU A 120 -0.64 -5.37 8.65
CA LEU A 120 0.49 -5.68 7.78
C LEU A 120 1.76 -4.94 8.21
N ARG A 121 1.66 -3.67 8.60
CA ARG A 121 2.80 -2.87 9.08
C ARG A 121 3.37 -3.37 10.41
N ASP A 122 2.52 -3.91 11.30
CA ASP A 122 2.94 -4.52 12.56
C ASP A 122 3.78 -5.78 12.32
N VAL A 123 3.39 -6.60 11.32
CA VAL A 123 4.07 -7.87 10.98
C VAL A 123 5.28 -7.66 10.07
N SER A 124 5.19 -6.75 9.11
CA SER A 124 6.21 -6.49 8.09
C SER A 124 6.78 -5.08 8.23
N LYS A 125 7.96 -4.99 8.83
CA LYS A 125 8.75 -3.75 8.95
C LYS A 125 9.53 -3.44 7.67
N ALA A 126 8.84 -3.49 6.53
CA ALA A 126 9.45 -3.20 5.24
C ALA A 126 10.02 -1.77 5.21
N PRO A 127 11.17 -1.54 4.54
CA PRO A 127 11.78 -0.21 4.42
C PRO A 127 10.84 0.78 3.73
N PHE A 128 9.97 0.29 2.85
CA PHE A 128 8.95 1.07 2.16
C PHE A 128 7.57 0.49 2.47
N ALA A 129 6.63 1.36 2.84
CA ALA A 129 5.22 1.02 2.97
C ALA A 129 4.39 2.22 2.53
N ALA A 130 3.26 1.94 1.89
CA ALA A 130 2.31 2.94 1.44
C ALA A 130 0.89 2.41 1.64
N PHE A 131 0.00 3.33 1.96
CA PHE A 131 -1.45 3.12 1.92
C PHE A 131 -2.02 4.18 0.99
N LEU A 132 -2.67 3.75 -0.08
CA LEU A 132 -3.35 4.63 -1.03
C LEU A 132 -4.85 4.41 -0.88
N ASN A 133 -5.57 5.48 -0.58
CA ASN A 133 -7.03 5.49 -0.57
C ASN A 133 -7.48 6.32 -1.78
N SER A 134 -8.10 5.65 -2.76
CA SER A 134 -8.55 6.22 -4.02
C SER A 134 -10.06 6.10 -4.16
#